data_AF-A0A7Y8IG61-F1
#
_entry.id   AF-A0A7Y8IG61-F1
#
_cell.length_a   1.000
_cell.length_b   1.000
_cell.length_c   1.000
_cell.angle_alpha   90.00
_cell.angle_beta   90.00
_cell.angle_gamma   90.00
#
_symmetry.space_group_name_H-M   'P 1'
#
loop_
_entity.id
_entity.type
_entity.pdbx_description
1 polymer ?
#
loop_
_entity_poly.entity_id
_entity_poly.type
_entity_poly.pdbx_seq_one_letter_code
_entity_poly.pdbx_strand_id
1 'polypeptide(L)'
;MHLFIIPFLLFLSLPCFAREMVQESRSQVWRVEDRRWSVEDEYAFGRWVETTLTEDFFLRYKIPVDCADVPYAVRWIYARIAHLPAAATTKDGQLIGHWSTNWKNLPTHSEWHRDQRFRRALLHMLSETTTRTLPLDTYPVRIAPDSITPGTVFFITESHSGIISHVVLDGSYAHPLQTWEATVPAKLQKMNQRSFLSPRPESTIYSGLVKFRWPIYQKGRWTYLPAKDHPFYSEEQYGSDFYEGDADFVEAVSRRIDPRAYDPWEKAERVMETILRFLRERIPIVLAGNRQCRKGRCPEGSNLWEIYSTPGRDGMITLLMDHLHQIIESNQLDRDRLREKMEAIRIPISRDRTVTFRHVYENHLWFSPHPGDSIEARWGLKKCEMILSQIRSAKKSIAFIEKTYESRDPGYASFAIRQQEEIIRRLSEEWKRSRCRETPPPTKKKAANGIRKN
;
A
#
# COMPACT_ATOMS: atom_id res chain seq x y z
N MET A 1 15.75 -4.74 -81.95
CA MET A 1 16.58 -3.95 -81.02
C MET A 1 15.81 -3.82 -79.71
N HIS A 2 15.90 -4.80 -78.81
CA HIS A 2 15.21 -4.77 -77.52
C HIS A 2 16.24 -5.03 -76.41
N LEU A 3 16.58 -3.95 -75.70
CA LEU A 3 17.43 -3.97 -74.51
C LEU A 3 16.64 -4.60 -73.36
N PHE A 4 17.14 -5.72 -72.83
CA PHE A 4 16.74 -6.24 -71.53
C PHE A 4 17.59 -5.58 -70.45
N ILE A 5 16.96 -4.81 -69.56
CA ILE A 5 17.58 -4.26 -68.36
C ILE A 5 17.37 -5.28 -67.23
N ILE A 6 18.46 -5.87 -66.74
CA ILE A 6 18.49 -6.77 -65.58
C ILE A 6 18.61 -5.90 -64.32
N PRO A 7 17.71 -6.01 -63.32
CA PRO A 7 17.85 -5.32 -62.05
C PRO A 7 18.86 -6.07 -61.17
N PHE A 8 19.92 -5.38 -60.78
CA PHE A 8 20.94 -5.85 -59.85
C PHE A 8 20.37 -5.82 -58.42
N LEU A 9 19.96 -6.98 -57.90
CA LEU A 9 19.55 -7.16 -56.50
C LEU A 9 20.78 -7.07 -55.60
N LEU A 10 21.03 -5.87 -55.06
CA LEU A 10 21.98 -5.65 -53.96
C LEU A 10 21.41 -6.28 -52.69
N PHE A 11 21.87 -7.49 -52.36
CA PHE A 11 21.75 -8.06 -51.03
C PHE A 11 22.54 -7.19 -50.04
N LEU A 12 21.86 -6.22 -49.42
CA LEU A 12 22.33 -5.58 -48.20
C LEU A 12 22.34 -6.64 -47.09
N SER A 13 23.52 -7.20 -46.82
CA SER A 13 23.80 -7.97 -45.62
C SER A 13 23.57 -7.08 -44.41
N LEU A 14 22.36 -7.13 -43.84
CA LEU A 14 22.09 -6.55 -42.53
C LEU A 14 23.13 -7.13 -41.57
N PRO A 15 23.94 -6.29 -40.89
CA PRO A 15 24.85 -6.79 -39.87
C PRO A 15 23.99 -7.49 -38.82
N CYS A 16 24.07 -8.82 -38.81
CA CYS A 16 23.54 -9.64 -37.75
C CYS A 16 24.29 -9.19 -36.49
N PHE A 17 23.65 -8.34 -35.67
CA PHE A 17 24.20 -7.93 -34.38
C PHE A 17 24.50 -9.20 -33.60
N ALA A 18 25.78 -9.60 -33.58
CA ALA A 18 26.25 -10.73 -32.81
C ALA A 18 25.96 -10.40 -31.35
N ARG A 19 24.89 -11.03 -30.83
CA ARG A 19 24.44 -10.89 -29.45
C ARG A 19 25.56 -11.40 -28.57
N GLU A 20 26.21 -10.52 -27.79
CA GLU A 20 27.18 -10.93 -26.78
C GLU A 20 26.51 -11.95 -25.84
N MET A 21 26.91 -13.22 -25.94
CA MET A 21 26.40 -14.26 -25.04
C MET A 21 26.97 -13.99 -23.66
N VAL A 22 26.08 -13.76 -22.69
CA VAL A 22 26.47 -13.55 -21.29
C VAL A 22 26.83 -14.91 -20.70
N GLN A 23 28.12 -15.15 -20.45
CA GLN A 23 28.54 -16.35 -19.71
C GLN A 23 28.21 -16.17 -18.22
N GLU A 24 27.06 -16.67 -17.80
CA GLU A 24 26.60 -16.57 -16.41
C GLU A 24 27.39 -17.45 -15.44
N SER A 25 27.64 -16.93 -14.24
CA SER A 25 28.35 -17.68 -13.20
C SER A 25 27.38 -18.52 -12.38
N ARG A 26 27.72 -19.78 -12.10
CA ARG A 26 26.97 -20.61 -11.12
C ARG A 26 26.97 -20.02 -9.70
N SER A 27 27.86 -19.06 -9.44
CA SER A 27 28.00 -18.38 -8.15
C SER A 27 27.05 -17.19 -7.98
N GLN A 28 26.35 -16.78 -9.03
CA GLN A 28 25.46 -15.63 -8.96
C GLN A 28 24.17 -15.93 -8.19
N VAL A 29 23.38 -14.91 -7.88
CA VAL A 29 22.16 -15.04 -7.07
C VAL A 29 21.12 -15.91 -7.78
N TRP A 30 20.84 -15.64 -9.06
CA TRP A 30 20.06 -16.51 -9.94
C TRP A 30 20.44 -16.31 -11.41
N ARG A 31 20.15 -17.31 -12.25
CA ARG A 31 20.40 -17.30 -13.69
C ARG A 31 19.22 -16.76 -14.48
N VAL A 32 19.52 -15.92 -15.46
CA VAL A 32 18.55 -15.28 -16.37
C VAL A 32 18.77 -15.69 -17.81
N GLU A 33 19.90 -16.32 -18.13
CA GLU A 33 20.23 -16.78 -19.48
C GLU A 33 20.08 -15.64 -20.50
N ASP A 34 19.35 -15.88 -21.60
CA ASP A 34 19.06 -14.88 -22.63
C ASP A 34 17.79 -14.06 -22.37
N ARG A 35 17.10 -14.29 -21.23
CA ARG A 35 15.88 -13.57 -20.87
C ARG A 35 16.19 -12.11 -20.57
N ARG A 36 15.36 -11.22 -21.09
CA ARG A 36 15.41 -9.77 -20.88
C ARG A 36 14.00 -9.28 -20.64
N TRP A 37 13.89 -8.13 -19.99
CA TRP A 37 12.59 -7.47 -19.87
C TRP A 37 12.05 -7.08 -21.24
N SER A 38 10.74 -7.23 -21.38
CA SER A 38 9.92 -6.81 -22.50
C SER A 38 8.67 -6.13 -21.97
N VAL A 39 7.89 -5.51 -22.84
CA VAL A 39 6.59 -4.93 -22.45
C VAL A 39 5.63 -6.03 -21.98
N GLU A 40 5.69 -7.20 -22.60
CA GLU A 40 4.92 -8.39 -22.24
C GLU A 40 5.29 -8.89 -20.83
N ASP A 41 6.58 -8.87 -20.48
CA ASP A 41 7.04 -9.22 -19.14
C ASP A 41 6.59 -8.19 -18.09
N GLU A 42 6.49 -6.89 -18.43
CA GLU A 42 5.90 -5.86 -17.55
C GLU A 42 4.40 -6.08 -17.33
N TYR A 43 3.64 -6.48 -18.36
CA TYR A 43 2.24 -6.86 -18.19
C TYR A 43 2.07 -8.14 -17.38
N ALA A 44 2.94 -9.13 -17.57
CA ALA A 44 2.95 -10.34 -16.76
C ALA A 44 3.33 -10.05 -15.30
N PHE A 45 4.25 -9.12 -15.07
CA PHE A 45 4.59 -8.59 -13.75
C PHE A 45 3.37 -7.94 -13.09
N GLY A 46 2.67 -7.06 -13.82
CA GLY A 46 1.46 -6.41 -13.30
C GLY A 46 0.36 -7.40 -12.94
N ARG A 47 0.07 -8.38 -13.81
CA ARG A 47 -0.88 -9.45 -13.49
C ARG A 47 -0.47 -10.22 -12.24
N TRP A 48 0.82 -10.55 -12.11
CA TRP A 48 1.32 -11.24 -10.92
C TRP A 48 1.15 -10.40 -9.66
N VAL A 49 1.41 -9.08 -9.73
CA VAL A 49 1.19 -8.15 -8.62
C VAL A 49 -0.27 -8.18 -8.18
N GLU A 50 -1.20 -8.00 -9.12
CA GLU A 50 -2.63 -7.94 -8.86
C GLU A 50 -3.19 -9.26 -8.29
N THR A 51 -2.78 -10.41 -8.85
CA THR A 51 -3.36 -11.70 -8.45
C THR A 51 -2.66 -12.35 -7.25
N THR A 52 -1.40 -11.99 -6.96
CA THR A 52 -0.57 -12.70 -5.98
C THR A 52 -0.33 -11.89 -4.72
N LEU A 53 -0.19 -10.57 -4.82
CA LEU A 53 0.08 -9.76 -3.64
C LEU A 53 -1.20 -9.55 -2.84
N THR A 54 -1.13 -9.95 -1.58
CA THR A 54 -2.15 -9.73 -0.57
C THR A 54 -1.56 -8.91 0.58
N GLU A 55 -2.40 -8.35 1.45
CA GLU A 55 -1.96 -7.56 2.61
C GLU A 55 -0.92 -8.30 3.48
N ASP A 56 -1.00 -9.63 3.56
CA ASP A 56 -0.14 -10.47 4.39
C ASP A 56 1.05 -11.08 3.63
N PHE A 57 1.29 -10.71 2.35
CA PHE A 57 2.30 -11.33 1.51
C PHE A 57 3.69 -11.39 2.17
N PHE A 58 4.20 -10.25 2.63
CA PHE A 58 5.51 -10.19 3.29
C PHE A 58 5.54 -10.86 4.66
N LEU A 59 4.43 -10.80 5.40
CA LEU A 59 4.28 -11.49 6.68
C LEU A 59 4.37 -13.02 6.50
N ARG A 60 3.67 -13.56 5.50
CA ARG A 60 3.66 -14.98 5.14
C ARG A 60 5.06 -15.50 4.83
N TYR A 61 5.86 -14.70 4.13
CA TYR A 61 7.22 -15.06 3.75
C TYR A 61 8.30 -14.57 4.73
N LYS A 62 7.91 -13.95 5.85
CA LYS A 62 8.81 -13.42 6.88
C LYS A 62 9.86 -12.46 6.32
N ILE A 63 9.41 -11.49 5.52
CA ILE A 63 10.26 -10.44 4.95
C ILE A 63 9.90 -9.13 5.67
N PRO A 64 10.81 -8.57 6.49
CA PRO A 64 10.58 -7.25 7.03
C PRO A 64 10.65 -6.23 5.90
N VAL A 65 9.70 -5.30 5.87
CA VAL A 65 9.64 -4.24 4.86
C VAL A 65 9.29 -2.92 5.52
N ASP A 66 9.80 -1.81 5.00
CA ASP A 66 9.23 -0.47 5.10
C ASP A 66 8.65 0.00 3.75
N CYS A 67 8.32 1.29 3.64
CA CYS A 67 7.75 1.85 2.42
C CYS A 67 8.69 1.76 1.20
N ALA A 68 10.00 1.94 1.38
CA ALA A 68 11.00 1.86 0.32
C ALA A 68 11.25 0.41 -0.12
N ASP A 69 11.12 -0.53 0.81
CA ASP A 69 11.36 -1.93 0.55
C ASP A 69 10.31 -2.56 -0.39
N VAL A 70 9.05 -2.11 -0.33
CA VAL A 70 7.93 -2.72 -1.07
C VAL A 70 8.19 -2.76 -2.58
N PRO A 71 8.48 -1.64 -3.28
CA PRO A 71 8.80 -1.66 -4.71
C PRO A 71 9.92 -2.62 -5.08
N TYR A 72 11.04 -2.56 -4.37
CA TYR A 72 12.22 -3.36 -4.65
C TYR A 72 11.97 -4.85 -4.42
N ALA A 73 11.38 -5.20 -3.27
CA ALA A 73 11.11 -6.59 -2.91
C ALA A 73 10.16 -7.25 -3.91
N VAL A 74 9.08 -6.56 -4.28
CA VAL A 74 8.10 -7.05 -5.26
C VAL A 74 8.77 -7.28 -6.62
N ARG A 75 9.56 -6.31 -7.12
CA ARG A 75 10.27 -6.43 -8.39
C ARG A 75 11.27 -7.58 -8.40
N TRP A 76 12.10 -7.70 -7.36
CA TRP A 76 13.13 -8.75 -7.28
C TRP A 76 12.54 -10.14 -7.13
N ILE A 77 11.46 -10.30 -6.34
CA ILE A 77 10.77 -11.59 -6.20
C ILE A 77 10.20 -12.05 -7.54
N TYR A 78 9.48 -11.17 -8.25
CA TYR A 78 8.96 -11.53 -9.57
C TYR A 78 10.08 -11.84 -10.57
N ALA A 79 11.12 -11.01 -10.64
CA ALA A 79 12.24 -11.23 -11.54
C ALA A 79 12.91 -12.59 -11.29
N ARG A 80 13.03 -13.00 -10.02
CA ARG A 80 13.55 -14.32 -9.64
C ARG A 80 12.62 -15.46 -10.05
N ILE A 81 11.31 -15.28 -10.04
CA ILE A 81 10.33 -16.28 -10.49
C ILE A 81 10.36 -16.41 -12.01
N ALA A 82 10.42 -15.28 -12.73
CA ALA A 82 10.35 -15.21 -14.18
C ALA A 82 11.72 -15.36 -14.90
N HIS A 83 12.79 -15.61 -14.14
CA HIS A 83 14.16 -15.66 -14.64
C HIS A 83 14.57 -14.40 -15.41
N LEU A 84 14.16 -13.23 -14.92
CA LEU A 84 14.49 -11.92 -15.50
C LEU A 84 15.64 -11.25 -14.74
N PRO A 85 16.44 -10.40 -15.41
CA PRO A 85 17.48 -9.63 -14.74
C PRO A 85 16.87 -8.58 -13.82
N ALA A 86 17.31 -8.53 -12.56
CA ALA A 86 17.01 -7.41 -11.65
C ALA A 86 18.30 -6.82 -11.09
N ALA A 87 18.21 -5.54 -10.74
CA ALA A 87 19.27 -4.76 -10.14
C ALA A 87 18.70 -3.75 -9.14
N ALA A 88 19.57 -3.20 -8.31
CA ALA A 88 19.30 -2.06 -7.43
C ALA A 88 20.60 -1.29 -7.21
N THR A 89 20.48 0.02 -7.04
CA THR A 89 21.60 0.88 -6.67
C THR A 89 21.60 1.01 -5.15
N THR A 90 22.72 0.67 -4.50
CA THR A 90 22.86 0.81 -3.05
C THR A 90 22.97 2.28 -2.64
N LYS A 91 22.79 2.57 -1.35
CA LYS A 91 23.01 3.89 -0.75
C LYS A 91 24.39 4.48 -1.03
N ASP A 92 25.39 3.63 -1.30
CA ASP A 92 26.75 4.01 -1.66
C ASP A 92 26.97 4.14 -3.18
N GLY A 93 25.90 4.05 -3.98
CA GLY A 93 25.94 4.17 -5.44
C GLY A 93 26.41 2.93 -6.19
N GLN A 94 26.54 1.77 -5.52
CA GLN A 94 26.97 0.54 -6.16
C GLN A 94 25.78 -0.19 -6.80
N LEU A 95 25.95 -0.65 -8.05
CA LEU A 95 24.93 -1.46 -8.71
C LEU A 95 25.10 -2.94 -8.31
N ILE A 96 24.11 -3.48 -7.61
CA ILE A 96 24.00 -4.90 -7.28
C ILE A 96 22.85 -5.53 -8.06
N GLY A 97 22.88 -6.84 -8.28
CA GLY A 97 21.82 -7.50 -9.02
C GLY A 97 21.91 -9.02 -9.00
N HIS A 98 21.15 -9.65 -9.89
CA HIS A 98 21.11 -11.11 -10.01
C HIS A 98 22.49 -11.75 -10.25
N TRP A 99 23.42 -11.00 -10.86
CA TRP A 99 24.80 -11.41 -11.15
C TRP A 99 25.74 -11.38 -9.92
N SER A 100 25.33 -10.76 -8.80
CA SER A 100 26.18 -10.63 -7.62
C SER A 100 26.55 -12.00 -7.02
N THR A 101 27.79 -12.16 -6.57
CA THR A 101 28.35 -13.47 -6.15
C THR A 101 28.69 -13.57 -4.66
N ASN A 102 28.39 -12.53 -3.89
CA ASN A 102 28.68 -12.45 -2.44
C ASN A 102 28.05 -13.61 -1.64
N TRP A 103 26.99 -14.24 -2.17
CA TRP A 103 26.23 -15.31 -1.53
C TRP A 103 26.45 -16.69 -2.15
N LYS A 104 27.50 -16.87 -2.94
CA LYS A 104 27.78 -18.12 -3.68
C LYS A 104 27.81 -19.40 -2.82
N ASN A 105 28.17 -19.26 -1.54
CA ASN A 105 28.27 -20.38 -0.59
C ASN A 105 26.91 -20.85 -0.05
N LEU A 106 25.83 -20.10 -0.30
CA LEU A 106 24.49 -20.46 0.16
C LEU A 106 23.77 -21.39 -0.84
N PRO A 107 22.94 -22.32 -0.36
CA PRO A 107 22.17 -23.23 -1.21
C PRO A 107 21.10 -22.47 -2.00
N THR A 108 20.81 -22.98 -3.20
CA THR A 108 19.75 -22.49 -4.07
C THR A 108 18.56 -23.45 -4.05
N HIS A 109 17.38 -22.98 -4.50
CA HIS A 109 16.17 -23.79 -4.59
C HIS A 109 15.30 -23.28 -5.75
N SER A 110 14.47 -24.13 -6.36
CA SER A 110 13.58 -23.70 -7.45
C SER A 110 12.59 -22.62 -6.99
N GLU A 111 11.89 -22.88 -5.89
CA GLU A 111 11.03 -21.92 -5.20
C GLU A 111 11.83 -20.80 -4.52
N TRP A 112 11.56 -19.55 -4.90
CA TRP A 112 12.28 -18.37 -4.42
C TRP A 112 12.30 -18.23 -2.88
N HIS A 113 11.20 -18.59 -2.21
CA HIS A 113 11.04 -18.40 -0.76
C HIS A 113 11.76 -19.47 0.07
N ARG A 114 12.31 -20.52 -0.58
CA ARG A 114 13.18 -21.53 0.02
C ARG A 114 14.64 -21.39 -0.41
N ASP A 115 14.91 -20.56 -1.42
CA ASP A 115 16.25 -20.29 -1.93
C ASP A 115 17.01 -19.38 -0.96
N GLN A 116 17.89 -19.96 -0.14
CA GLN A 116 18.61 -19.22 0.89
C GLN A 116 19.56 -18.17 0.30
N ARG A 117 20.15 -18.46 -0.87
CA ARG A 117 21.00 -17.50 -1.59
C ARG A 117 20.20 -16.28 -2.02
N PHE A 118 19.08 -16.51 -2.72
CA PHE A 118 18.21 -15.41 -3.16
C PHE A 118 17.68 -14.62 -1.97
N ARG A 119 17.18 -15.29 -0.92
CA ARG A 119 16.63 -14.62 0.25
C ARG A 119 17.66 -13.75 0.97
N ARG A 120 18.91 -14.21 1.07
CA ARG A 120 19.97 -13.41 1.70
C ARG A 120 20.32 -12.19 0.84
N ALA A 121 20.40 -12.36 -0.48
CA ALA A 121 20.63 -11.25 -1.40
C ALA A 121 19.49 -10.23 -1.38
N LEU A 122 18.23 -10.69 -1.36
CA LEU A 122 17.04 -9.86 -1.25
C LEU A 122 17.08 -9.01 0.02
N LEU A 123 17.27 -9.63 1.19
CA LEU A 123 17.32 -8.90 2.47
C LEU A 123 18.50 -7.91 2.55
N HIS A 124 19.63 -8.27 1.94
CA HIS A 124 20.75 -7.33 1.84
C HIS A 124 20.40 -6.13 0.96
N MET A 125 19.81 -6.36 -0.21
CA MET A 125 19.39 -5.28 -1.10
C MET A 125 18.42 -4.34 -0.39
N LEU A 126 17.40 -4.86 0.30
CA LEU A 126 16.47 -4.04 1.09
C LEU A 126 17.19 -3.18 2.14
N SER A 127 18.17 -3.74 2.86
CA SER A 127 18.97 -2.98 3.84
C SER A 127 19.90 -1.92 3.22
N GLU A 128 20.14 -1.98 1.92
CA GLU A 128 21.04 -1.10 1.18
C GLU A 128 20.30 -0.12 0.27
N THR A 129 18.97 -0.21 0.16
CA THR A 129 18.13 0.69 -0.64
C THR A 129 17.27 1.59 0.25
N THR A 130 16.88 2.75 -0.29
CA THR A 130 15.97 3.68 0.39
C THR A 130 15.12 4.43 -0.64
N THR A 131 14.22 5.32 -0.21
CA THR A 131 13.53 6.23 -1.14
C THR A 131 14.49 7.14 -1.92
N ARG A 132 15.74 7.34 -1.45
CA ARG A 132 16.78 8.09 -2.18
C ARG A 132 17.43 7.29 -3.31
N THR A 133 17.34 5.96 -3.30
CA THR A 133 17.92 5.12 -4.37
C THR A 133 16.94 4.90 -5.52
N LEU A 134 15.63 5.00 -5.27
CA LEU A 134 14.59 4.82 -6.29
C LEU A 134 14.80 5.68 -7.56
N PRO A 135 15.16 6.98 -7.48
CA PRO A 135 15.47 7.78 -8.67
C PRO A 135 16.56 7.21 -9.58
N LEU A 136 17.51 6.45 -9.03
CA LEU A 136 18.64 5.88 -9.78
C LEU A 136 18.22 4.63 -10.56
N ASP A 137 17.24 3.91 -10.03
CA ASP A 137 16.78 2.60 -10.50
C ASP A 137 15.50 2.66 -11.32
N THR A 138 14.86 3.82 -11.42
CA THR A 138 13.55 4.00 -12.06
C THR A 138 13.58 5.06 -13.16
N TYR A 139 12.51 5.14 -13.94
CA TYR A 139 12.30 6.15 -14.97
C TYR A 139 10.84 6.63 -14.98
N PRO A 140 10.57 7.91 -15.28
CA PRO A 140 9.22 8.44 -15.31
C PRO A 140 8.46 7.92 -16.53
N VAL A 141 7.17 7.70 -16.34
CA VAL A 141 6.29 7.16 -17.38
C VAL A 141 5.14 8.12 -17.69
N ARG A 142 4.60 7.99 -18.90
CA ARG A 142 3.34 8.62 -19.31
C ARG A 142 2.23 8.20 -18.35
N ILE A 143 1.32 9.11 -18.03
CA ILE A 143 0.16 8.85 -17.17
C ILE A 143 -1.02 8.49 -18.06
N ALA A 144 -1.22 7.18 -18.24
CA ALA A 144 -2.31 6.63 -19.04
C ALA A 144 -2.63 5.18 -18.65
N PRO A 145 -3.79 4.64 -19.06
CA PRO A 145 -4.22 3.30 -18.67
C PRO A 145 -3.29 2.16 -19.12
N ASP A 146 -2.60 2.33 -20.25
CA ASP A 146 -1.71 1.33 -20.83
C ASP A 146 -0.30 1.35 -20.23
N SER A 147 0.13 2.50 -19.72
CA SER A 147 1.43 2.71 -19.09
C SER A 147 1.40 2.53 -17.57
N ILE A 148 0.34 2.96 -16.90
CA ILE A 148 0.16 2.79 -15.45
C ILE A 148 -0.57 1.48 -15.20
N THR A 149 0.18 0.46 -14.80
CA THR A 149 -0.31 -0.90 -14.53
C THR A 149 -0.04 -1.26 -13.08
N PRO A 150 -0.66 -2.32 -12.53
CA PRO A 150 -0.19 -2.91 -11.28
C PRO A 150 1.33 -3.16 -11.35
N GLY A 151 2.02 -2.89 -10.24
CA GLY A 151 3.48 -2.92 -10.16
C GLY A 151 4.19 -1.61 -10.56
N THR A 152 3.51 -0.64 -11.17
CA THR A 152 4.05 0.73 -11.32
C THR A 152 4.38 1.28 -9.93
N VAL A 153 5.55 1.91 -9.79
CA VAL A 153 6.00 2.45 -8.51
C VAL A 153 5.49 3.88 -8.39
N PHE A 154 5.12 4.27 -7.17
CA PHE A 154 5.04 5.68 -6.83
C PHE A 154 5.92 5.99 -5.64
N PHE A 155 6.56 7.16 -5.63
CA PHE A 155 7.32 7.60 -4.47
C PHE A 155 7.43 9.12 -4.36
N ILE A 156 7.64 9.57 -3.14
CA ILE A 156 8.06 10.90 -2.75
C ILE A 156 9.43 10.71 -2.11
N THR A 157 10.46 11.30 -2.72
CA THR A 157 11.84 11.13 -2.28
C THR A 157 12.00 11.51 -0.81
N GLU A 158 12.76 10.70 -0.06
CA GLU A 158 12.98 10.87 1.38
C GLU A 158 11.73 10.76 2.28
N SER A 159 10.55 10.45 1.72
CA SER A 159 9.30 10.45 2.48
C SER A 159 8.59 9.10 2.43
N HIS A 160 8.08 8.70 1.27
CA HIS A 160 7.19 7.54 1.18
C HIS A 160 7.21 6.91 -0.20
N SER A 161 6.90 5.61 -0.28
CA SER A 161 6.76 4.90 -1.54
C SER A 161 5.85 3.70 -1.44
N GLY A 162 5.41 3.22 -2.60
CA GLY A 162 4.66 2.00 -2.74
C GLY A 162 4.53 1.61 -4.21
N ILE A 163 3.63 0.68 -4.47
CA ILE A 163 3.32 0.24 -5.83
C ILE A 163 1.83 0.35 -6.10
N ILE A 164 1.45 0.56 -7.36
CA ILE A 164 0.08 0.39 -7.82
C ILE A 164 -0.29 -1.09 -7.65
N SER A 165 -1.34 -1.37 -6.90
CA SER A 165 -1.86 -2.70 -6.66
C SER A 165 -2.91 -3.09 -7.71
N HIS A 166 -3.80 -2.16 -8.05
CA HIS A 166 -4.91 -2.36 -8.97
C HIS A 166 -5.19 -1.06 -9.73
N VAL A 167 -5.69 -1.20 -10.96
CA VAL A 167 -6.22 -0.11 -11.78
C VAL A 167 -7.70 -0.38 -11.99
N VAL A 168 -8.55 0.32 -11.24
CA VAL A 168 -9.98 0.08 -11.17
C VAL A 168 -10.74 1.11 -11.97
N LEU A 169 -11.37 0.64 -13.04
CA LEU A 169 -11.97 1.43 -14.10
C LEU A 169 -13.50 1.21 -14.15
N ASP A 170 -14.14 1.16 -12.99
CA ASP A 170 -15.59 1.00 -12.87
C ASP A 170 -16.22 2.04 -11.93
N GLY A 171 -15.49 3.06 -11.50
CA GLY A 171 -16.01 4.09 -10.60
C GLY A 171 -16.34 3.61 -9.17
N SER A 172 -15.98 2.37 -8.80
CA SER A 172 -16.24 1.81 -7.46
C SER A 172 -15.30 2.33 -6.36
N TYR A 173 -14.30 3.13 -6.72
CA TYR A 173 -13.32 3.74 -5.83
C TYR A 173 -13.24 5.26 -6.04
N ALA A 174 -12.75 5.97 -5.02
CA ALA A 174 -12.51 7.41 -5.10
C ALA A 174 -11.45 7.79 -6.13
N HIS A 175 -10.46 6.93 -6.32
CA HIS A 175 -9.38 7.09 -7.29
C HIS A 175 -9.18 5.78 -8.06
N PRO A 176 -8.96 5.79 -9.37
CA PRO A 176 -8.84 4.56 -10.17
C PRO A 176 -7.58 3.76 -9.82
N LEU A 177 -6.52 4.43 -9.37
CA LEU A 177 -5.31 3.75 -8.90
C LEU A 177 -5.40 3.40 -7.42
N GLN A 178 -5.23 2.12 -7.11
CA GLN A 178 -5.09 1.60 -5.76
C GLN A 178 -3.62 1.21 -5.53
N THR A 179 -3.15 1.29 -4.28
CA THR A 179 -1.74 1.08 -3.92
C THR A 179 -1.55 -0.02 -2.90
N TRP A 180 -0.36 -0.62 -2.87
CA TRP A 180 0.18 -1.38 -1.75
C TRP A 180 1.33 -0.60 -1.12
N GLU A 181 1.22 -0.34 0.19
CA GLU A 181 2.16 0.48 0.95
C GLU A 181 2.53 -0.16 2.28
N ALA A 182 3.72 0.11 2.79
CA ALA A 182 4.15 -0.28 4.14
C ALA A 182 4.52 0.97 4.96
N THR A 183 4.71 0.80 6.27
CA THR A 183 5.08 1.89 7.19
C THR A 183 6.56 1.81 7.57
N VAL A 184 7.12 2.92 8.03
CA VAL A 184 8.45 2.98 8.65
C VAL A 184 8.39 2.72 10.16
N PRO A 185 9.43 2.13 10.78
CA PRO A 185 10.62 1.53 10.17
C PRO A 185 10.36 0.12 9.62
N ALA A 186 11.35 -0.47 8.96
CA ALA A 186 11.25 -1.83 8.41
C ALA A 186 10.97 -2.86 9.51
N LYS A 187 9.88 -3.61 9.35
CA LYS A 187 9.43 -4.64 10.30
C LYS A 187 8.56 -5.67 9.60
N LEU A 188 8.31 -6.80 10.27
CA LEU A 188 7.27 -7.73 9.85
C LEU A 188 5.91 -7.07 10.05
N GLN A 189 5.26 -6.70 8.96
CA GLN A 189 3.97 -6.02 8.97
C GLN A 189 3.12 -6.46 7.77
N LYS A 190 1.82 -6.16 7.84
CA LYS A 190 0.97 -6.19 6.65
C LYS A 190 1.18 -4.95 5.80
N MET A 191 1.00 -5.10 4.50
CA MET A 191 0.82 -3.96 3.60
C MET A 191 -0.58 -3.38 3.78
N ASN A 192 -0.68 -2.07 3.60
CA ASN A 192 -1.94 -1.34 3.57
C ASN A 192 -2.35 -1.13 2.13
N GLN A 193 -3.60 -1.49 1.81
CA GLN A 193 -4.23 -1.08 0.56
C GLN A 193 -4.77 0.33 0.74
N ARG A 194 -4.48 1.23 -0.20
CA ARG A 194 -5.00 2.60 -0.19
C ARG A 194 -5.38 3.05 -1.60
N SER A 195 -6.09 4.17 -1.68
CA SER A 195 -6.14 4.95 -2.92
C SER A 195 -4.81 5.66 -3.12
N PHE A 196 -4.40 5.81 -4.37
CA PHE A 196 -3.25 6.64 -4.71
C PHE A 196 -3.48 8.08 -4.26
N LEU A 197 -2.62 8.55 -3.36
CA LEU A 197 -2.59 9.90 -2.84
C LEU A 197 -1.12 10.33 -2.78
N SER A 198 -0.66 11.04 -3.80
CA SER A 198 0.69 11.59 -3.87
C SER A 198 0.61 13.09 -4.08
N PRO A 199 1.45 13.90 -3.41
CA PRO A 199 1.63 15.29 -3.79
C PRO A 199 2.22 15.38 -5.21
N ARG A 200 2.26 16.60 -5.73
CA ARG A 200 2.92 16.92 -6.99
C ARG A 200 4.36 16.35 -6.99
N PRO A 201 4.76 15.64 -8.06
CA PRO A 201 6.10 15.08 -8.14
C PRO A 201 7.18 16.16 -8.33
N GLU A 202 8.39 15.85 -7.88
CA GLU A 202 9.55 16.73 -7.96
C GLU A 202 10.39 16.39 -9.20
N SER A 203 10.56 17.37 -10.08
CA SER A 203 11.27 17.20 -11.36
C SER A 203 12.78 17.04 -11.24
N THR A 204 13.37 17.54 -10.15
CA THR A 204 14.83 17.51 -9.92
C THR A 204 15.34 16.12 -9.54
N ILE A 205 14.47 15.30 -8.94
CA ILE A 205 14.78 13.98 -8.39
C ILE A 205 13.92 12.88 -9.01
N TYR A 206 13.10 13.23 -10.01
CA TYR A 206 12.23 12.32 -10.75
C TYR A 206 11.34 11.43 -9.86
N SER A 207 10.71 12.03 -8.85
CA SER A 207 9.70 11.36 -8.01
C SER A 207 8.34 11.27 -8.71
N GLY A 208 7.35 10.60 -8.14
CA GLY A 208 6.04 10.41 -8.75
C GLY A 208 5.84 8.99 -9.28
N LEU A 209 5.12 8.85 -10.40
CA LEU A 209 4.76 7.56 -11.01
C LEU A 209 5.84 7.11 -11.98
N VAL A 210 6.52 6.01 -11.64
CA VAL A 210 7.73 5.54 -12.32
C VAL A 210 7.73 4.03 -12.52
N LYS A 211 8.59 3.53 -13.42
CA LYS A 211 8.87 2.10 -13.58
C LYS A 211 10.35 1.79 -13.39
N PHE A 212 10.67 0.56 -13.01
CA PHE A 212 12.06 0.11 -12.85
C PHE A 212 12.78 0.05 -14.20
N ARG A 213 13.99 0.59 -14.25
CA ARG A 213 14.88 0.47 -15.41
C ARG A 213 15.31 -0.97 -15.58
N TRP A 214 15.29 -1.44 -16.82
CA TRP A 214 15.71 -2.78 -17.22
C TRP A 214 17.24 -2.91 -17.15
N PRO A 215 17.77 -3.89 -16.40
CA PRO A 215 19.19 -4.19 -16.45
C PRO A 215 19.56 -4.85 -17.78
N ILE A 216 20.62 -4.35 -18.40
CA ILE A 216 21.20 -4.85 -19.65
C ILE A 216 22.69 -5.15 -19.44
N TYR A 217 23.20 -6.14 -20.17
CA TYR A 217 24.62 -6.44 -20.21
C TYR A 217 25.23 -5.78 -21.44
N GLN A 218 26.19 -4.87 -21.23
CA GLN A 218 26.82 -4.12 -22.30
C GLN A 218 28.28 -3.82 -21.94
N LYS A 219 29.21 -4.05 -22.89
CA LYS A 219 30.65 -3.79 -22.70
C LYS A 219 31.21 -4.52 -21.46
N GLY A 220 30.85 -5.80 -21.31
CA GLY A 220 31.37 -6.65 -20.23
C GLY A 220 30.80 -6.37 -18.83
N ARG A 221 29.81 -5.48 -18.69
CA ARG A 221 29.20 -5.15 -17.38
C ARG A 221 27.69 -5.01 -17.46
N TRP A 222 27.03 -5.27 -16.34
CA TRP A 222 25.62 -4.94 -16.16
C TRP A 222 25.46 -3.44 -15.91
N THR A 223 24.48 -2.84 -16.57
CA THR A 223 24.06 -1.45 -16.42
C THR A 223 22.55 -1.34 -16.64
N TYR A 224 21.98 -0.15 -16.50
CA TYR A 224 20.58 0.09 -16.85
C TYR A 224 20.45 0.58 -18.29
N LEU A 225 19.40 0.11 -18.98
CA LEU A 225 18.95 0.73 -20.22
C LEU A 225 18.69 2.24 -19.96
N PRO A 226 19.14 3.16 -20.84
CA PRO A 226 18.89 4.59 -20.70
C PRO A 226 17.39 4.89 -20.56
N ALA A 227 17.03 5.88 -19.71
CA ALA A 227 15.63 6.19 -19.38
C ALA A 227 14.76 6.43 -20.64
N LYS A 228 15.27 7.19 -21.62
CA LYS A 228 14.57 7.55 -22.86
C LYS A 228 14.32 6.37 -23.81
N ASP A 229 15.05 5.27 -23.63
CA ASP A 229 14.91 4.07 -24.47
C ASP A 229 13.89 3.09 -23.87
N HIS A 230 13.32 3.39 -22.69
CA HIS A 230 12.28 2.56 -22.09
C HIS A 230 10.91 2.80 -22.73
N PRO A 231 10.07 1.76 -22.80
CA PRO A 231 8.68 1.94 -23.20
C PRO A 231 7.95 2.88 -22.25
N PHE A 232 7.03 3.68 -22.79
CA PHE A 232 6.20 4.63 -22.04
C PHE A 232 6.95 5.77 -21.35
N TYR A 233 8.25 5.95 -21.56
CA TYR A 233 8.99 7.07 -20.97
C TYR A 233 8.30 8.41 -21.31
N SER A 234 8.05 9.22 -20.28
CA SER A 234 7.51 10.58 -20.41
C SER A 234 7.84 11.39 -19.17
N GLU A 235 8.13 12.67 -19.35
CA GLU A 235 8.33 13.64 -18.27
C GLU A 235 7.10 14.53 -18.04
N GLU A 236 5.95 14.21 -18.67
CA GLU A 236 4.74 15.05 -18.62
C GLU A 236 4.24 15.35 -17.20
N GLN A 237 4.38 14.41 -16.27
CA GLN A 237 3.92 14.56 -14.88
C GLN A 237 4.63 15.69 -14.11
N TYR A 238 5.75 16.18 -14.64
CA TYR A 238 6.53 17.28 -14.06
C TYR A 238 6.17 18.65 -14.64
N GLY A 239 5.48 18.68 -15.79
CA GLY A 239 5.02 19.90 -16.45
C GLY A 239 4.10 20.70 -15.55
N SER A 240 4.23 22.03 -15.55
CA SER A 240 3.32 22.91 -14.81
C SER A 240 1.88 22.85 -15.34
N ASP A 241 1.73 22.52 -16.62
CA ASP A 241 0.49 22.33 -17.36
C ASP A 241 -0.17 20.97 -17.10
N PHE A 242 0.53 20.03 -16.46
CA PHE A 242 0.00 18.66 -16.28
C PHE A 242 -1.34 18.63 -15.55
N TYR A 243 -1.51 19.43 -14.50
CA TYR A 243 -2.74 19.50 -13.70
C TYR A 243 -3.50 20.82 -13.87
N GLU A 244 -3.25 21.53 -14.98
CA GLU A 244 -4.01 22.73 -15.31
C GLU A 244 -5.49 22.36 -15.57
N GLY A 245 -6.40 22.97 -14.82
CA GLY A 245 -7.84 22.64 -14.87
C GLY A 245 -8.28 21.49 -13.96
N ASP A 246 -7.39 20.99 -13.11
CA ASP A 246 -7.66 20.04 -12.02
C ASP A 246 -7.43 20.72 -10.66
N ALA A 247 -8.05 20.22 -9.58
CA ALA A 247 -7.83 20.75 -8.24
C ALA A 247 -6.40 20.48 -7.74
N ASP A 248 -5.84 19.31 -8.09
CA ASP A 248 -4.48 18.92 -7.75
C ASP A 248 -3.95 17.82 -8.70
N PHE A 249 -2.72 17.38 -8.44
CA PHE A 249 -2.06 16.32 -9.19
C PHE A 249 -2.82 14.97 -9.13
N VAL A 250 -3.45 14.65 -8.00
CA VAL A 250 -4.18 13.38 -7.81
C VAL A 250 -5.41 13.37 -8.71
N GLU A 251 -6.17 14.47 -8.77
CA GLU A 251 -7.31 14.59 -9.67
C GLU A 251 -6.87 14.49 -11.14
N ALA A 252 -5.80 15.18 -11.53
CA ALA A 252 -5.26 15.14 -12.89
C ALA A 252 -4.84 13.72 -13.33
N VAL A 253 -4.24 12.95 -12.41
CA VAL A 253 -3.93 11.52 -12.65
C VAL A 253 -5.22 10.73 -12.80
N SER A 254 -6.17 10.88 -11.86
CA SER A 254 -7.46 10.19 -11.90
C SER A 254 -8.18 10.38 -13.23
N ARG A 255 -8.27 11.62 -13.71
CA ARG A 255 -8.96 11.99 -14.97
C ARG A 255 -8.27 11.44 -16.21
N ARG A 256 -6.94 11.36 -16.23
CA ARG A 256 -6.19 10.75 -17.34
C ARG A 256 -6.32 9.23 -17.38
N ILE A 257 -6.40 8.58 -16.22
CA ILE A 257 -6.56 7.13 -16.12
C ILE A 257 -8.00 6.70 -16.37
N ASP A 258 -8.99 7.43 -15.87
CA ASP A 258 -10.39 7.14 -16.07
C ASP A 258 -11.18 8.42 -16.43
N PRO A 259 -11.23 8.81 -17.72
CA PRO A 259 -11.92 10.02 -18.15
C PRO A 259 -13.45 9.88 -18.19
N ARG A 260 -14.00 8.71 -17.86
CA ARG A 260 -15.44 8.47 -17.97
C ARG A 260 -16.21 9.21 -16.88
N ALA A 261 -17.26 9.91 -17.30
CA ALA A 261 -18.30 10.37 -16.40
C ALA A 261 -19.24 9.20 -16.08
N TYR A 262 -19.34 8.86 -14.80
CA TYR A 262 -20.28 7.85 -14.32
C TYR A 262 -21.59 8.51 -13.89
N ASP A 263 -22.70 7.80 -14.10
CA ASP A 263 -23.96 8.18 -13.48
C ASP A 263 -23.79 8.21 -11.94
N PRO A 264 -24.17 9.30 -11.24
CA PRO A 264 -23.95 9.41 -9.81
C PRO A 264 -24.64 8.31 -8.98
N TRP A 265 -25.80 7.83 -9.42
CA TRP A 265 -26.52 6.76 -8.72
C TRP A 265 -25.80 5.43 -8.88
N GLU A 266 -25.44 5.06 -10.12
CA GLU A 266 -24.65 3.86 -10.40
C GLU A 266 -23.31 3.88 -9.64
N LYS A 267 -22.63 5.04 -9.61
CA LYS A 267 -21.37 5.19 -8.87
C LYS A 267 -21.57 4.97 -7.37
N ALA A 268 -22.62 5.54 -6.77
CA ALA A 268 -22.93 5.32 -5.36
C ALA A 268 -23.21 3.85 -5.06
N GLU A 269 -23.91 3.14 -5.95
CA GLU A 269 -24.16 1.70 -5.81
C GLU A 269 -22.87 0.88 -5.86
N ARG A 270 -22.01 1.13 -6.84
CA ARG A 270 -20.71 0.45 -6.97
C ARG A 270 -19.80 0.70 -5.76
N VAL A 271 -19.78 1.92 -5.23
CA VAL A 271 -19.03 2.24 -4.00
C VAL A 271 -19.60 1.49 -2.78
N MET A 272 -20.93 1.43 -2.63
CA MET A 272 -21.57 0.65 -1.55
C MET A 272 -21.22 -0.84 -1.65
N GLU A 273 -21.21 -1.42 -2.85
CA GLU A 273 -20.82 -2.81 -3.09
C GLU A 273 -19.36 -3.08 -2.72
N THR A 274 -18.45 -2.17 -3.10
CA THR A 274 -17.03 -2.25 -2.72
C THR A 274 -16.84 -2.16 -1.21
N ILE A 275 -17.52 -1.22 -0.54
CA ILE A 275 -17.51 -1.12 0.93
C ILE A 275 -18.01 -2.43 1.55
N LEU A 276 -19.12 -2.99 1.03
CA LEU A 276 -19.68 -4.24 1.53
C LEU A 276 -18.70 -5.43 1.39
N ARG A 277 -17.92 -5.49 0.30
CA ARG A 277 -16.82 -6.46 0.15
C ARG A 277 -15.79 -6.31 1.27
N PHE A 278 -15.27 -5.10 1.51
CA PHE A 278 -14.31 -4.84 2.60
C PHE A 278 -14.88 -5.21 3.97
N LEU A 279 -16.16 -4.90 4.23
CA LEU A 279 -16.83 -5.28 5.48
C LEU A 279 -16.95 -6.80 5.61
N ARG A 280 -17.27 -7.52 4.53
CA ARG A 280 -17.36 -8.99 4.54
C ARG A 280 -16.00 -9.64 4.82
N GLU A 281 -14.93 -9.16 4.19
CA GLU A 281 -13.56 -9.62 4.46
C GLU A 281 -13.11 -9.33 5.90
N ARG A 282 -13.61 -8.25 6.48
CA ARG A 282 -13.31 -7.85 7.86
C ARG A 282 -13.90 -8.81 8.90
N ILE A 283 -15.07 -9.41 8.64
CA ILE A 283 -15.77 -10.32 9.58
C ILE A 283 -14.87 -11.44 10.11
N PRO A 284 -14.25 -12.31 9.27
CA PRO A 284 -13.43 -13.42 9.77
C PRO A 284 -12.22 -12.93 10.58
N ILE A 285 -11.61 -11.80 10.21
CA ILE A 285 -10.48 -11.20 10.93
C ILE A 285 -10.91 -10.74 12.32
N VAL A 286 -12.06 -10.05 12.42
CA VAL A 286 -12.63 -9.59 13.69
C VAL A 286 -12.96 -10.76 14.62
N LEU A 287 -13.61 -11.79 14.07
CA LEU A 287 -14.00 -12.96 14.84
C LEU A 287 -12.78 -13.77 15.32
N ALA A 288 -11.78 -13.95 14.48
CA ALA A 288 -10.55 -14.64 14.84
C ALA A 288 -9.74 -13.83 15.87
N GLY A 289 -9.59 -12.52 15.66
CA GLY A 289 -8.93 -11.61 16.58
C GLY A 289 -9.55 -11.63 17.97
N ASN A 290 -10.88 -11.47 18.07
CA ASN A 290 -11.56 -11.51 19.36
C ASN A 290 -11.37 -12.86 20.09
N ARG A 291 -11.29 -14.00 19.36
CA ARG A 291 -10.99 -15.30 19.99
C ARG A 291 -9.55 -15.39 20.48
N GLN A 292 -8.57 -14.97 19.68
CA GLN A 292 -7.15 -15.16 19.96
C GLN A 292 -6.57 -14.10 20.91
N CYS A 293 -7.05 -12.86 20.82
CA CYS A 293 -6.52 -11.69 21.52
C CYS A 293 -7.24 -11.35 22.81
N ARG A 294 -8.32 -12.08 23.16
CA ARG A 294 -9.00 -11.94 24.43
C ARG A 294 -8.03 -12.12 25.60
N LYS A 295 -8.19 -11.28 26.63
CA LYS A 295 -7.33 -11.23 27.84
C LYS A 295 -5.89 -10.74 27.60
N GLY A 296 -5.68 -9.82 26.64
CA GLY A 296 -4.40 -9.10 26.49
C GLY A 296 -3.30 -9.88 25.78
N ARG A 297 -3.65 -10.90 25.00
CA ARG A 297 -2.68 -11.78 24.30
C ARG A 297 -2.08 -11.19 23.03
N CYS A 298 -2.52 -10.00 22.63
CA CYS A 298 -2.06 -9.33 21.41
C CYS A 298 -1.67 -7.89 21.75
N PRO A 299 -0.53 -7.68 22.43
CA PRO A 299 0.02 -6.35 22.56
C PRO A 299 0.34 -5.78 21.18
N GLU A 300 0.25 -4.46 21.04
CA GLU A 300 0.57 -3.74 19.81
C GLU A 300 1.97 -4.12 19.28
N GLY A 301 2.08 -4.33 17.97
CA GLY A 301 3.32 -4.77 17.32
C GLY A 301 3.66 -6.26 17.45
N SER A 302 2.90 -7.05 18.22
CA SER A 302 3.07 -8.51 18.24
C SER A 302 2.59 -9.15 16.93
N ASN A 303 3.09 -10.35 16.59
CA ASN A 303 2.63 -11.08 15.40
C ASN A 303 1.10 -11.24 15.36
N LEU A 304 0.46 -11.54 16.50
CA LEU A 304 -1.00 -11.68 16.55
C LEU A 304 -1.72 -10.34 16.37
N TRP A 305 -1.12 -9.23 16.83
CA TRP A 305 -1.62 -7.90 16.55
C TRP A 305 -1.58 -7.58 15.05
N GLU A 306 -0.43 -7.79 14.42
CA GLU A 306 -0.26 -7.55 12.97
C GLU A 306 -1.21 -8.42 12.14
N ILE A 307 -1.51 -9.65 12.59
CA ILE A 307 -2.46 -10.55 11.92
C ILE A 307 -3.92 -10.09 12.07
N TYR A 308 -4.35 -9.65 13.26
CA TYR A 308 -5.78 -9.50 13.57
C TYR A 308 -6.27 -8.05 13.75
N SER A 309 -5.36 -7.09 13.84
CA SER A 309 -5.71 -5.67 13.82
C SER A 309 -6.26 -5.28 12.43
N THR A 310 -7.09 -4.24 12.38
CA THR A 310 -7.72 -3.77 11.12
C THR A 310 -7.44 -2.33 10.72
N PRO A 311 -6.38 -1.63 11.17
CA PRO A 311 -6.23 -0.19 10.90
C PRO A 311 -6.19 0.15 9.40
N GLY A 312 -5.46 -0.61 8.57
CA GLY A 312 -5.40 -0.38 7.13
C GLY A 312 -6.75 -0.56 6.43
N ARG A 313 -7.47 -1.64 6.77
CA ARG A 313 -8.80 -1.93 6.21
C ARG A 313 -9.86 -0.94 6.70
N ASP A 314 -9.80 -0.56 7.97
CA ASP A 314 -10.71 0.44 8.56
C ASP A 314 -10.45 1.81 7.91
N GLY A 315 -9.19 2.16 7.64
CA GLY A 315 -8.84 3.35 6.86
C GLY A 315 -9.40 3.35 5.44
N MET A 316 -9.34 2.21 4.74
CA MET A 316 -9.91 2.09 3.40
C MET A 316 -11.45 2.19 3.41
N ILE A 317 -12.10 1.58 4.39
CA ILE A 317 -13.55 1.73 4.59
C ILE A 317 -13.91 3.20 4.82
N THR A 318 -13.18 3.91 5.69
CA THR A 318 -13.41 5.34 5.93
C THR A 318 -13.28 6.16 4.65
N LEU A 319 -12.22 5.96 3.87
CA LEU A 319 -12.03 6.70 2.61
C LEU A 319 -13.17 6.46 1.62
N LEU A 320 -13.66 5.22 1.51
CA LEU A 320 -14.80 4.90 0.66
C LEU A 320 -16.13 5.47 1.20
N MET A 321 -16.30 5.52 2.53
CA MET A 321 -17.47 6.15 3.15
C MET A 321 -17.50 7.65 2.91
N ASP A 322 -16.35 8.32 3.05
CA ASP A 322 -16.21 9.74 2.75
C ASP A 322 -16.51 10.01 1.27
N HIS A 323 -16.00 9.15 0.36
CA HIS A 323 -16.32 9.26 -1.06
C HIS A 323 -17.81 9.06 -1.35
N LEU A 324 -18.44 8.07 -0.74
CA LEU A 324 -19.88 7.85 -0.86
C LEU A 324 -20.68 9.06 -0.36
N HIS A 325 -20.28 9.64 0.77
CA HIS A 325 -20.88 10.84 1.32
C HIS A 325 -20.78 12.01 0.32
N GLN A 326 -19.60 12.24 -0.26
CA GLN A 326 -19.39 13.28 -1.28
C GLN A 326 -20.26 13.07 -2.53
N ILE A 327 -20.41 11.83 -3.02
CA ILE A 327 -21.29 11.54 -4.16
C ILE A 327 -22.74 11.93 -3.83
N ILE A 328 -23.22 11.56 -2.63
CA ILE A 328 -24.59 11.83 -2.19
C ILE A 328 -24.85 13.34 -2.06
N GLU A 329 -23.91 14.07 -1.45
CA GLU A 329 -24.07 15.51 -1.21
C GLU A 329 -23.96 16.34 -2.49
N SER A 330 -22.97 16.05 -3.33
CA SER A 330 -22.69 16.84 -4.54
C SER A 330 -23.72 16.61 -5.67
N ASN A 331 -24.42 15.47 -5.69
CA ASN A 331 -25.34 15.10 -6.78
C ASN A 331 -26.81 15.10 -6.37
N GLN A 332 -27.15 15.57 -5.16
CA GLN A 332 -28.53 15.65 -4.66
C GLN A 332 -29.33 14.34 -4.81
N LEU A 333 -28.66 13.21 -4.57
CA LEU A 333 -29.30 11.90 -4.67
C LEU A 333 -30.47 11.78 -3.70
N ASP A 334 -31.49 10.99 -4.07
CA ASP A 334 -32.64 10.69 -3.22
C ASP A 334 -32.18 10.01 -1.91
N ARG A 335 -32.18 10.80 -0.84
CA ARG A 335 -31.69 10.40 0.48
C ARG A 335 -32.57 9.34 1.13
N ASP A 336 -33.88 9.37 0.90
CA ASP A 336 -34.79 8.39 1.47
C ASP A 336 -34.62 7.04 0.78
N ARG A 337 -34.53 7.03 -0.55
CA ARG A 337 -34.25 5.81 -1.31
C ARG A 337 -32.90 5.19 -0.96
N LEU A 338 -31.85 6.02 -0.78
CA LEU A 338 -30.54 5.55 -0.32
C LEU A 338 -30.61 4.98 1.10
N ARG A 339 -31.32 5.65 2.01
CA ARG A 339 -31.51 5.18 3.40
C ARG A 339 -32.17 3.80 3.41
N GLU A 340 -33.27 3.63 2.67
CA GLU A 340 -33.97 2.33 2.55
C GLU A 340 -33.04 1.24 2.01
N LYS A 341 -32.27 1.55 0.97
CA LYS A 341 -31.29 0.61 0.40
C LYS A 341 -30.21 0.22 1.41
N MET A 342 -29.66 1.17 2.15
CA MET A 342 -28.65 0.91 3.19
C MET A 342 -29.22 0.12 4.39
N GLU A 343 -30.50 0.27 4.72
CA GLU A 343 -31.17 -0.49 5.77
C GLU A 343 -31.46 -1.95 5.36
N ALA A 344 -31.75 -2.16 4.07
CA ALA A 344 -32.00 -3.50 3.52
C ALA A 344 -30.74 -4.39 3.52
N ILE A 345 -29.54 -3.79 3.40
CA ILE A 345 -28.27 -4.53 3.40
C ILE A 345 -27.90 -4.93 4.83
N ARG A 346 -28.00 -6.23 5.11
CA ARG A 346 -27.67 -6.85 6.41
C ARG A 346 -26.29 -7.50 6.40
N ILE A 347 -25.50 -7.23 7.43
CA ILE A 347 -24.11 -7.69 7.60
C ILE A 347 -24.02 -8.53 8.88
N PRO A 348 -23.88 -9.86 8.79
CA PRO A 348 -23.80 -10.75 9.96
C PRO A 348 -22.41 -10.69 10.61
N ILE A 349 -22.26 -9.92 11.68
CA ILE A 349 -20.96 -9.68 12.34
C ILE A 349 -20.57 -10.76 13.34
N SER A 350 -21.53 -11.59 13.77
CA SER A 350 -21.34 -12.82 14.55
C SER A 350 -22.53 -13.77 14.31
N ARG A 351 -22.54 -14.95 14.97
CA ARG A 351 -23.63 -15.93 14.83
C ARG A 351 -25.01 -15.38 15.24
N ASP A 352 -25.02 -14.45 16.18
CA ASP A 352 -26.19 -13.92 16.88
C ASP A 352 -26.40 -12.42 16.63
N ARG A 353 -25.58 -11.79 15.77
CA ARG A 353 -25.62 -10.33 15.59
C ARG A 353 -25.45 -9.93 14.14
N THR A 354 -26.24 -8.93 13.77
CA THR A 354 -26.26 -8.32 12.45
C THR A 354 -26.28 -6.80 12.62
N VAL A 355 -25.57 -6.10 11.76
CA VAL A 355 -25.70 -4.65 11.58
C VAL A 355 -26.18 -4.36 10.17
N THR A 356 -26.79 -3.20 9.94
CA THR A 356 -27.12 -2.75 8.58
C THR A 356 -25.96 -1.98 7.97
N PHE A 357 -25.94 -1.83 6.64
CA PHE A 357 -25.00 -0.91 6.00
C PHE A 357 -25.19 0.52 6.51
N ARG A 358 -26.44 0.94 6.74
CA ARG A 358 -26.75 2.25 7.34
C ARG A 358 -26.04 2.47 8.68
N HIS A 359 -26.11 1.49 9.58
CA HIS A 359 -25.40 1.55 10.87
C HIS A 359 -23.90 1.74 10.67
N VAL A 360 -23.31 1.01 9.73
CA VAL A 360 -21.88 1.11 9.42
C VAL A 360 -21.55 2.48 8.83
N TYR A 361 -22.34 2.98 7.87
CA TYR A 361 -22.18 4.32 7.30
C TYR A 361 -22.15 5.40 8.38
N GLU A 362 -23.08 5.35 9.34
CA GLU A 362 -23.17 6.33 10.43
C GLU A 362 -22.07 6.17 11.51
N ASN A 363 -21.42 5.01 11.62
CA ASN A 363 -20.55 4.68 12.76
C ASN A 363 -19.14 4.17 12.41
N HIS A 364 -18.74 4.18 11.14
CA HIS A 364 -17.45 3.64 10.69
C HIS A 364 -16.23 4.29 11.36
N LEU A 365 -16.29 5.60 11.68
CA LEU A 365 -15.25 6.32 12.43
C LEU A 365 -15.03 5.80 13.86
N TRP A 366 -15.98 5.00 14.38
CA TRP A 366 -15.93 4.42 15.73
C TRP A 366 -15.59 2.94 15.73
N PHE A 367 -15.12 2.40 14.60
CA PHE A 367 -14.59 1.05 14.56
C PHE A 367 -13.31 0.96 15.37
N SER A 368 -13.28 0.07 16.35
CA SER A 368 -12.01 -0.28 16.98
C SER A 368 -11.15 -1.16 16.04
N PRO A 369 -9.90 -0.75 15.74
CA PRO A 369 -8.97 -1.59 15.02
C PRO A 369 -8.30 -2.63 15.92
N HIS A 370 -8.45 -2.51 17.25
CA HIS A 370 -7.74 -3.30 18.26
C HIS A 370 -8.34 -4.73 18.33
N PRO A 371 -7.57 -5.80 18.08
CA PRO A 371 -8.09 -7.15 17.98
C PRO A 371 -8.57 -7.75 19.29
N GLY A 372 -8.12 -7.22 20.44
CA GLY A 372 -8.59 -7.60 21.77
C GLY A 372 -9.93 -6.97 22.17
N ASP A 373 -10.45 -6.02 21.40
CA ASP A 373 -11.71 -5.35 21.73
C ASP A 373 -12.91 -6.23 21.37
N SER A 374 -14.02 -6.01 22.08
CA SER A 374 -15.28 -6.71 21.83
C SER A 374 -15.74 -6.54 20.39
N ILE A 375 -16.45 -7.53 19.85
CA ILE A 375 -17.03 -7.49 18.49
C ILE A 375 -17.84 -6.21 18.32
N GLU A 376 -18.64 -5.84 19.32
CA GLU A 376 -19.46 -4.63 19.31
C GLU A 376 -18.63 -3.36 19.11
N ALA A 377 -17.52 -3.21 19.84
CA ALA A 377 -16.62 -2.06 19.68
C ALA A 377 -15.95 -2.05 18.30
N ARG A 378 -15.57 -3.22 17.78
CA ARG A 378 -14.98 -3.32 16.45
C ARG A 378 -15.99 -3.01 15.34
N TRP A 379 -17.30 -3.01 15.60
CA TRP A 379 -18.35 -2.68 14.63
C TRP A 379 -19.10 -1.37 14.97
N GLY A 380 -18.49 -0.49 15.77
CA GLY A 380 -19.04 0.84 16.07
C GLY A 380 -20.28 0.84 16.97
N LEU A 381 -20.67 -0.31 17.55
CA LEU A 381 -21.81 -0.42 18.47
C LEU A 381 -21.51 0.13 19.87
N LYS A 382 -20.25 0.50 20.14
CA LYS A 382 -19.79 1.04 21.43
C LYS A 382 -19.14 2.41 21.29
N LYS A 383 -19.78 3.29 20.51
CA LYS A 383 -19.30 4.66 20.24
C LYS A 383 -18.80 5.40 21.48
N CYS A 384 -19.59 5.43 22.56
CA CYS A 384 -19.19 6.10 23.79
C CYS A 384 -17.93 5.49 24.42
N GLU A 385 -17.84 4.17 24.51
CA GLU A 385 -16.61 3.51 25.01
C GLU A 385 -15.39 3.88 24.15
N MET A 386 -15.58 4.00 22.83
CA MET A 386 -14.51 4.39 21.91
C MET A 386 -14.07 5.84 22.08
N ILE A 387 -15.01 6.78 22.19
CA ILE A 387 -14.71 8.18 22.47
C ILE A 387 -13.92 8.30 23.78
N LEU A 388 -14.36 7.63 24.84
CA LEU A 388 -13.66 7.63 26.13
C LEU A 388 -12.26 7.00 26.04
N SER A 389 -12.12 5.92 25.27
CA SER A 389 -10.83 5.28 25.03
C SER A 389 -9.86 6.23 24.32
N GLN A 390 -10.31 6.92 23.27
CA GLN A 390 -9.50 7.89 22.53
C GLN A 390 -9.12 9.10 23.39
N ILE A 391 -10.04 9.65 24.20
CA ILE A 391 -9.73 10.73 25.17
C ILE A 391 -8.64 10.28 26.15
N ARG A 392 -8.74 9.05 26.69
CA ARG A 392 -7.71 8.50 27.59
C ARG A 392 -6.37 8.32 26.88
N SER A 393 -6.38 7.89 25.62
CA SER A 393 -5.18 7.76 24.81
C SER A 393 -4.51 9.11 24.59
N ALA A 394 -5.26 10.13 24.17
CA ALA A 394 -4.75 11.48 23.96
C ALA A 394 -4.14 12.07 25.25
N LYS A 395 -4.80 11.88 26.40
CA LYS A 395 -4.25 12.29 27.71
C LYS A 395 -2.94 11.59 28.06
N LYS A 396 -2.81 10.30 27.76
CA LYS A 396 -1.55 9.57 27.94
C LYS A 396 -0.46 10.09 27.00
N SER A 397 -0.81 10.42 25.76
CA SER A 397 0.12 11.02 24.79
C SER A 397 0.64 12.38 25.29
N ILE A 398 -0.23 13.25 25.81
CA ILE A 398 0.16 14.52 26.43
C ILE A 398 1.19 14.28 27.54
N ALA A 399 0.87 13.41 28.51
CA ALA A 399 1.78 13.11 29.62
C ALA A 399 3.13 12.52 29.16
N PHE A 400 3.14 11.75 28.08
CA PHE A 400 4.38 11.24 27.48
C PHE A 400 5.20 12.35 26.82
N ILE A 401 4.54 13.24 26.07
CA ILE A 401 5.17 14.37 25.37
C ILE A 401 5.81 15.32 26.37
N GLU A 402 5.05 15.73 27.41
CA GLU A 402 5.54 16.56 28.51
C GLU A 402 6.80 15.92 29.11
N LYS A 403 6.71 14.66 29.55
CA LYS A 403 7.83 13.95 30.19
C LYS A 403 9.08 13.85 29.30
N THR A 404 8.91 13.71 27.99
CA THR A 404 10.02 13.33 27.07
C THR A 404 10.62 14.52 26.35
N TYR A 405 9.82 15.52 26.00
CA TYR A 405 10.21 16.60 25.10
C TYR A 405 10.18 17.99 25.74
N GLU A 406 9.50 18.19 26.87
CA GLU A 406 9.38 19.54 27.49
C GLU A 406 10.74 20.19 27.77
N SER A 407 11.75 19.41 28.19
CA SER A 407 13.11 19.91 28.43
C SER A 407 14.03 19.87 27.21
N ARG A 408 13.76 18.98 26.25
CA ARG A 408 14.64 18.74 25.08
C ARG A 408 14.29 19.63 23.90
N ASP A 409 13.00 19.82 23.68
CA ASP A 409 12.43 20.63 22.61
C ASP A 409 11.06 21.18 23.06
N PRO A 410 11.05 22.29 23.82
CA PRO A 410 9.83 22.88 24.34
C PRO A 410 8.85 23.33 23.23
N GLY A 411 9.39 23.73 22.07
CA GLY A 411 8.59 24.17 20.92
C GLY A 411 7.80 23.02 20.32
N TYR A 412 8.46 21.89 20.06
CA TYR A 412 7.81 20.66 19.62
C TYR A 412 6.80 20.16 20.65
N ALA A 413 7.16 20.12 21.95
CA ALA A 413 6.29 19.66 23.01
C ALA A 413 4.99 20.49 23.07
N SER A 414 5.10 21.81 23.08
CA SER A 414 3.95 22.73 23.09
C SER A 414 3.07 22.56 21.85
N PHE A 415 3.68 22.42 20.67
CA PHE A 415 2.95 22.17 19.43
C PHE A 415 2.16 20.85 19.49
N ALA A 416 2.82 19.75 19.90
CA ALA A 416 2.22 18.43 19.93
C ALA A 416 1.13 18.29 21.01
N ILE A 417 1.31 18.90 22.18
CA ILE A 417 0.29 18.94 23.25
C ILE A 417 -0.97 19.63 22.75
N ARG A 418 -0.85 20.81 22.13
CA ARG A 418 -1.99 21.55 21.56
C ARG A 418 -2.78 20.72 20.54
N GLN A 419 -2.09 19.91 19.71
CA GLN A 419 -2.77 18.99 18.79
C GLN A 419 -3.59 17.93 19.54
N GLN A 420 -3.05 17.36 20.64
CA GLN A 420 -3.77 16.38 21.45
C GLN A 420 -4.94 17.00 22.23
N GLU A 421 -4.80 18.24 22.72
CA GLU A 421 -5.88 18.96 23.39
C GLU A 421 -7.05 19.24 22.44
N GLU A 422 -6.75 19.63 21.19
CA GLU A 422 -7.76 19.81 20.15
C GLU A 422 -8.51 18.50 19.84
N ILE A 423 -7.80 17.36 19.82
CA ILE A 423 -8.44 16.03 19.71
C ILE A 423 -9.39 15.78 20.90
N ILE A 424 -8.94 16.05 22.13
CA ILE A 424 -9.77 15.88 23.34
C ILE A 424 -11.00 16.78 23.28
N ARG A 425 -10.87 18.03 22.81
CA ARG A 425 -11.99 18.97 22.66
C ARG A 425 -13.04 18.41 21.70
N ARG A 426 -12.65 18.02 20.50
CA ARG A 426 -13.55 17.43 19.48
C ARG A 426 -14.25 16.17 20.00
N LEU A 427 -13.51 15.29 20.66
CA LEU A 427 -14.07 14.07 21.25
C LEU A 427 -15.05 14.37 22.39
N SER A 428 -14.80 15.42 23.18
CA SER A 428 -15.69 15.84 24.27
C SER A 428 -17.00 16.46 23.73
N GLU A 429 -16.93 17.18 22.62
CA GLU A 429 -18.11 17.68 21.90
C GLU A 429 -18.93 16.52 21.34
N GLU A 430 -18.28 15.55 20.71
CA GLU A 430 -18.93 14.37 20.16
C GLU A 430 -19.54 13.47 21.26
N TRP A 431 -18.88 13.38 22.43
CA TRP A 431 -19.42 12.72 23.62
C TRP A 431 -20.76 13.34 24.05
N LYS A 432 -20.82 14.68 24.11
CA LYS A 432 -22.04 15.43 24.46
C LYS A 432 -23.12 15.24 23.39
N ARG A 433 -22.77 15.40 22.11
CA ARG A 433 -23.69 15.21 20.97
C ARG A 433 -24.29 13.80 20.94
N SER A 434 -23.49 12.80 21.26
CA SER A 434 -23.91 11.39 21.31
C SER A 434 -24.65 11.01 22.60
N ARG A 435 -24.86 11.97 23.52
CA ARG A 435 -25.53 11.78 24.82
C ARG A 435 -24.92 10.62 25.63
N CYS A 436 -23.59 10.48 25.55
CA CYS A 436 -22.88 9.45 26.27
C CYS A 436 -22.98 9.69 27.78
N ARG A 437 -23.29 8.63 28.54
CA ARG A 437 -23.31 8.65 30.01
C ARG A 437 -22.03 8.02 30.53
N GLU A 438 -21.49 8.56 31.62
CA GLU A 438 -20.38 7.90 32.31
C GLU A 438 -20.89 6.56 32.86
N THR A 439 -20.27 5.47 32.41
CA THR A 439 -20.46 4.19 33.08
C THR A 439 -19.75 4.30 34.44
N PRO A 440 -20.46 4.13 35.57
CA PRO A 440 -19.81 4.18 36.87
C PRO A 440 -18.65 3.19 36.90
N PRO A 441 -17.50 3.54 37.51
CA PRO A 441 -16.37 2.64 37.57
C PRO A 441 -16.82 1.32 38.20
N PRO A 442 -16.37 0.15 37.68
CA PRO A 442 -16.71 -1.12 38.27
C PRO A 442 -16.30 -1.08 39.74
N THR A 443 -17.29 -1.17 40.62
CA THR A 443 -17.08 -1.24 42.06
C THR A 443 -16.13 -2.40 42.29
N LYS A 444 -14.90 -2.10 42.74
CA LYS A 444 -13.94 -3.12 43.15
C LYS A 444 -14.64 -3.96 44.22
N LYS A 445 -15.12 -5.16 43.86
CA LYS A 445 -15.56 -6.15 44.84
C LYS A 445 -14.34 -6.41 45.71
N LYS A 446 -14.32 -5.84 46.92
CA LYS A 446 -13.36 -6.19 47.95
C LYS A 446 -13.45 -7.71 48.09
N ALA A 447 -12.39 -8.42 47.73
CA ALA A 447 -12.24 -9.81 48.10
C ALA A 447 -12.33 -9.84 49.62
N ALA A 448 -13.44 -10.36 50.14
CA ALA A 448 -13.59 -10.61 51.57
C ALA A 448 -12.63 -11.75 51.91
N ASN A 449 -11.42 -11.39 52.36
CA ASN A 449 -10.54 -12.32 53.04
C ASN A 449 -11.22 -12.72 54.35
N GLY A 450 -11.88 -13.88 54.34
CA GLY A 450 -12.30 -14.58 55.54
C GLY A 450 -11.05 -15.03 56.30
N ILE A 451 -10.69 -14.27 57.34
CA ILE A 451 -9.78 -14.73 58.37
C ILE A 451 -10.59 -15.67 59.28
N ARG A 452 -10.40 -16.98 59.11
CA ARG A 452 -10.73 -17.97 60.15
C ARG A 452 -9.67 -17.83 61.25
N LYS A 453 -10.09 -17.44 62.45
CA LYS A 453 -9.32 -17.65 63.68
C LYS A 453 -9.55 -19.09 64.15
N ASN A 454 -8.45 -19.78 64.44
CA ASN A 454 -8.42 -20.89 65.40
C ASN A 454 -8.30 -20.31 66.81
#